data_AF-A0A2D7T9C4-F1
#
_entry.id   AF-A0A2D7T9C4-F1
#
_cell.length_a   1.000
_cell.length_b   1.000
_cell.length_c   1.000
_cell.angle_alpha   90.00
_cell.angle_beta   90.00
_cell.angle_gamma   90.00
#
_symmetry.space_group_name_H-M   'P 1'
#
loop_
_entity.id
_entity.type
_entity.pdbx_description
1 polymer ?
#
loop_
_entity_poly.entity_id
_entity_poly.type
_entity_poly.pdbx_seq_one_letter_code
_entity_poly.pdbx_strand_id
1 'polypeptide(L)'
;MAGDSRGVGRNSTSTSDFGISGRESHDSSKYYNSKLNENQISFREVGETQKFPTELMNKIICSDSRNLSFLPNNCVHLMITSPPYNACKEYDDDLSLNEYLKLLKDVFEETYRVLVPGGRAVVNIANLGRKPYIPLSSHVNQIMKEIGFLMRGEIIWDKSASAGSSCAWGSFKSASNPCLRDIHEYLLVFSKGDYKLPRTKFEKEERIDTIESKEFVEFTKSIWRFPTVSAKRIGHPAPFPVELPRRLIELYSFKGDVILDPFVGSGSTCIAALNSERKYIGIDIDQEYCNLAENRISLLNNG
;
A
#
# COMPACT_ATOMS: atom_id res chain seq x y z
N MET A 1 39.80 54.67 -20.86
CA MET A 1 38.34 54.90 -20.78
C MET A 1 37.62 53.61 -21.14
N ALA A 2 36.45 53.39 -20.54
CA ALA A 2 35.67 52.14 -20.42
C ALA A 2 36.32 51.12 -19.46
N GLY A 3 35.67 50.58 -18.43
CA GLY A 3 34.28 50.67 -17.97
C GLY A 3 33.98 49.35 -17.25
N ASP A 4 33.95 49.35 -15.92
CA ASP A 4 33.63 48.18 -15.09
C ASP A 4 32.35 48.46 -14.31
N SER A 5 31.25 47.81 -14.73
CA SER A 5 29.93 47.94 -14.11
C SER A 5 29.53 46.64 -13.43
N ARG A 6 29.58 46.71 -12.10
CA ARG A 6 29.14 45.72 -11.11
C ARG A 6 27.72 45.21 -11.40
N GLY A 7 27.60 43.89 -11.56
CA GLY A 7 26.34 43.16 -11.69
C GLY A 7 25.64 42.95 -10.35
N VAL A 8 24.49 43.63 -10.24
CA VAL A 8 23.40 43.59 -9.25
C VAL A 8 23.19 42.24 -8.52
N GLY A 9 23.24 42.29 -7.19
CA GLY A 9 22.79 41.22 -6.30
C GLY A 9 21.27 41.01 -6.39
N ARG A 10 20.84 39.74 -6.49
CA ARG A 10 19.43 39.37 -6.40
C ARG A 10 19.00 39.38 -4.93
N ASN A 11 18.10 40.30 -4.61
CA ASN A 11 17.41 40.38 -3.31
C ASN A 11 16.74 39.04 -2.98
N SER A 12 17.07 38.48 -1.82
CA SER A 12 16.36 37.36 -1.21
C SER A 12 15.06 37.88 -0.58
N THR A 13 13.92 37.53 -1.15
CA THR A 13 12.61 37.81 -0.54
C THR A 13 12.25 36.71 0.48
N SER A 14 11.75 37.16 1.63
CA SER A 14 11.25 36.34 2.72
C SER A 14 9.90 35.70 2.37
N THR A 15 9.58 34.62 3.09
CA THR A 15 8.34 33.85 3.02
C THR A 15 7.09 34.72 2.88
N SER A 16 6.32 34.51 1.81
CA SER A 16 4.98 35.05 1.64
C SER A 16 3.92 34.07 2.17
N ASP A 17 2.89 34.62 2.78
CA ASP A 17 1.75 33.89 3.33
C ASP A 17 0.97 33.16 2.23
N PHE A 18 0.61 31.92 2.55
CA PHE A 18 -0.39 31.03 1.95
C PHE A 18 -1.06 31.44 0.62
N GLY A 19 -0.94 30.54 -0.36
CA GLY A 19 -1.90 30.38 -1.45
C GLY A 19 -1.50 31.06 -2.75
N ILE A 20 -0.62 30.42 -3.52
CA ILE A 20 -0.36 30.81 -4.92
C ILE A 20 -0.71 29.62 -5.82
N SER A 21 -1.58 29.88 -6.81
CA SER A 21 -2.10 28.94 -7.80
C SER A 21 -1.17 28.77 -9.01
N GLY A 22 0.15 28.74 -8.79
CA GLY A 22 1.17 28.56 -9.83
C GLY A 22 2.24 27.59 -9.35
N ARG A 23 2.77 26.74 -10.24
CA ARG A 23 3.93 25.88 -9.95
C ARG A 23 5.20 26.76 -9.89
N GLU A 24 5.44 27.38 -8.75
CA GLU A 24 6.76 27.92 -8.41
C GLU A 24 7.60 26.83 -7.74
N SER A 25 8.83 26.62 -8.23
CA SER A 25 9.76 25.70 -7.59
C SER A 25 10.31 26.37 -6.33
N HIS A 26 9.77 25.99 -5.17
CA HIS A 26 10.24 26.47 -3.88
C HIS A 26 11.42 25.63 -3.39
N ASP A 27 12.51 26.29 -2.96
CA ASP A 27 13.60 25.63 -2.26
C ASP A 27 13.14 25.18 -0.86
N SER A 28 13.02 23.85 -0.69
CA SER A 28 12.57 23.22 0.55
C SER A 28 13.73 22.82 1.48
N SER A 29 14.98 23.16 1.13
CA SER A 29 16.18 22.77 1.89
C SER A 29 16.11 23.20 3.35
N LYS A 30 15.57 24.37 3.65
CA LYS A 30 15.39 24.86 5.04
C LYS A 30 14.53 23.93 5.90
N TYR A 31 13.47 23.35 5.34
CA TYR A 31 12.59 22.43 6.06
C TYR A 31 13.29 21.08 6.29
N TYR A 32 13.85 20.49 5.23
CA TYR A 32 14.51 19.19 5.32
C TYR A 32 15.81 19.21 6.16
N ASN A 33 16.47 20.37 6.27
CA ASN A 33 17.64 20.56 7.14
C ASN A 33 17.28 21.04 8.57
N SER A 34 15.99 21.10 8.92
CA SER A 34 15.56 21.51 10.26
C SER A 34 15.76 20.40 11.30
N LYS A 35 15.84 20.77 12.59
CA LYS A 35 15.96 19.83 13.71
C LYS A 35 14.87 18.76 13.76
N LEU A 36 13.68 19.05 13.22
CA LEU A 36 12.59 18.08 13.11
C LEU A 36 13.01 16.83 12.30
N ASN A 37 13.93 17.00 11.35
CA ASN A 37 14.39 15.97 10.42
C ASN A 37 15.76 15.36 10.76
N GLU A 38 16.40 15.79 11.86
CA GLU A 38 17.80 15.44 12.19
C GLU A 38 18.05 13.92 12.28
N ASN A 39 17.04 13.13 12.68
CA ASN A 39 17.11 11.67 12.77
C ASN A 39 16.12 10.97 11.83
N GLN A 40 15.57 11.67 10.83
CA GLN A 40 14.68 11.05 9.86
C GLN A 40 15.49 10.39 8.75
N ILE A 41 15.33 9.07 8.66
CA ILE A 41 15.96 8.26 7.62
C ILE A 41 15.14 8.42 6.33
N SER A 42 15.76 8.95 5.29
CA SER A 42 15.16 9.10 3.95
C SER A 42 15.72 8.13 2.91
N PHE A 43 16.79 7.40 3.26
CA PHE A 43 17.45 6.42 2.42
C PHE A 43 18.06 5.28 3.25
N ARG A 44 18.03 4.05 2.72
CA ARG A 44 18.76 2.88 3.22
C ARG A 44 19.29 2.06 2.04
N GLU A 45 20.52 1.59 2.14
CA GLU A 45 21.05 0.61 1.19
C GLU A 45 20.43 -0.77 1.47
N VAL A 46 19.86 -1.40 0.44
CA VAL A 46 19.01 -2.60 0.58
C VAL A 46 19.31 -3.67 -0.48
N GLY A 47 20.53 -3.64 -1.03
CA GLY A 47 20.99 -4.55 -2.08
C GLY A 47 20.46 -4.22 -3.47
N GLU A 48 20.68 -5.12 -4.42
CA GLU A 48 20.28 -4.97 -5.82
C GLU A 48 19.05 -5.82 -6.18
N THR A 49 18.32 -5.40 -7.22
CA THR A 49 17.19 -6.15 -7.77
C THR A 49 17.65 -7.48 -8.36
N GLN A 50 16.94 -8.56 -8.02
CA GLN A 50 17.15 -9.90 -8.58
C GLN A 50 16.01 -10.26 -9.52
N LYS A 51 16.28 -11.19 -10.45
CA LYS A 51 15.27 -11.66 -11.41
C LYS A 51 14.21 -12.49 -10.68
N PHE A 52 12.95 -12.24 -11.01
CA PHE A 52 11.84 -13.05 -10.54
C PHE A 52 11.80 -14.42 -11.25
N PRO A 53 11.62 -15.54 -10.53
CA PRO A 53 11.55 -16.88 -11.15
C PRO A 53 10.33 -17.00 -12.07
N THR A 54 10.54 -17.35 -13.34
CA THR A 54 9.47 -17.33 -14.35
C THR A 54 8.39 -18.39 -14.12
N GLU A 55 8.76 -19.51 -13.50
CA GLU A 55 7.87 -20.62 -13.11
C GLU A 55 6.87 -20.24 -12.03
N LEU A 56 7.17 -19.20 -11.24
CA LEU A 56 6.30 -18.67 -10.19
C LEU A 56 5.43 -17.50 -10.67
N MET A 57 5.57 -17.08 -11.93
CA MET A 57 4.77 -15.96 -12.46
C MET A 57 3.30 -16.34 -12.58
N ASN A 58 2.44 -15.44 -12.09
CA ASN A 58 0.99 -15.59 -12.12
C ASN A 58 0.54 -16.88 -11.44
N LYS A 59 1.09 -17.13 -10.25
CA LYS A 59 0.76 -18.29 -9.41
C LYS A 59 0.10 -17.87 -8.12
N ILE A 60 -0.85 -18.68 -7.68
CA ILE A 60 -1.30 -18.71 -6.29
C ILE A 60 -0.68 -19.94 -5.63
N ILE A 61 -0.04 -19.75 -4.47
CA ILE A 61 0.64 -20.81 -3.74
C ILE A 61 -0.04 -20.95 -2.38
N CYS A 62 -0.54 -22.15 -2.09
CA CYS A 62 -1.01 -22.51 -0.75
C CYS A 62 0.19 -22.74 0.16
N SER A 63 0.57 -21.74 0.96
CA SER A 63 1.74 -21.75 1.83
C SER A 63 1.61 -20.70 2.93
N ASP A 64 2.47 -20.81 3.93
CA ASP A 64 2.59 -19.81 4.99
C ASP A 64 3.46 -18.62 4.54
N SER A 65 2.88 -17.42 4.50
CA SER A 65 3.57 -16.19 4.10
C SER A 65 4.65 -15.73 5.07
N ARG A 66 4.76 -16.33 6.26
CA ARG A 66 5.91 -16.14 7.17
C ARG A 66 7.19 -16.76 6.62
N ASN A 67 7.10 -17.58 5.56
CA ASN A 67 8.24 -18.16 4.89
C ASN A 67 8.09 -18.07 3.36
N LEU A 68 8.76 -17.07 2.77
CA LEU A 68 8.85 -16.88 1.32
C LEU A 68 10.23 -17.32 0.80
N SER A 69 10.90 -18.29 1.42
CA SER A 69 12.29 -18.69 1.07
C SER A 69 12.45 -19.18 -0.37
N PHE A 70 11.37 -19.58 -1.02
CA PHE A 70 11.33 -19.94 -2.44
C PHE A 70 11.42 -18.72 -3.38
N LEU A 71 11.27 -17.50 -2.85
CA LEU A 71 11.50 -16.26 -3.56
C LEU A 71 12.90 -15.69 -3.27
N PRO A 72 13.64 -15.27 -4.32
CA PRO A 72 14.88 -14.52 -4.15
C PRO A 72 14.66 -13.20 -3.39
N ASN A 73 15.73 -12.63 -2.85
CA ASN A 73 15.68 -11.28 -2.30
C ASN A 73 15.43 -10.28 -3.43
N ASN A 74 14.75 -9.16 -3.15
CA ASN A 74 14.60 -8.06 -4.10
C ASN A 74 14.07 -8.47 -5.49
N CYS A 75 13.04 -9.30 -5.58
CA CYS A 75 12.49 -9.80 -6.85
C CYS A 75 11.05 -9.35 -7.16
N VAL A 76 10.31 -8.78 -6.19
CA VAL A 76 8.94 -8.26 -6.41
C VAL A 76 8.89 -6.75 -6.29
N HIS A 77 7.96 -6.09 -6.98
CA HIS A 77 7.99 -4.63 -7.19
C HIS A 77 7.02 -3.88 -6.28
N LEU A 78 5.87 -4.49 -6.01
CA LEU A 78 4.82 -3.90 -5.20
C LEU A 78 4.13 -5.02 -4.41
N MET A 79 4.00 -4.82 -3.10
CA MET A 79 3.12 -5.64 -2.26
C MET A 79 1.83 -4.86 -2.01
N ILE A 80 0.68 -5.50 -2.23
CA ILE A 80 -0.63 -4.99 -1.83
C ILE A 80 -1.32 -6.10 -1.08
N THR A 81 -1.81 -5.81 0.13
CA THR A 81 -2.48 -6.83 0.93
C THR A 81 -3.49 -6.25 1.90
N SER A 82 -4.34 -7.12 2.42
CA SER A 82 -5.26 -6.84 3.52
C SER A 82 -5.17 -8.04 4.48
N PRO A 83 -4.40 -7.95 5.57
CA PRO A 83 -4.23 -9.07 6.48
C PRO A 83 -5.57 -9.52 7.09
N PRO A 84 -5.69 -10.79 7.53
CA PRO A 84 -6.83 -11.21 8.34
C PRO A 84 -6.91 -10.33 9.59
N TYR A 85 -8.12 -9.97 10.03
CA TYR A 85 -8.30 -9.05 11.15
C TYR A 85 -8.38 -9.75 12.52
N ASN A 86 -8.21 -11.07 12.55
CA ASN A 86 -8.25 -11.86 13.79
C ASN A 86 -9.47 -11.50 14.65
N ALA A 87 -10.62 -11.34 13.99
CA ALA A 87 -11.85 -10.79 14.56
C ALA A 87 -12.83 -11.91 14.96
N CYS A 88 -12.31 -13.09 15.26
CA CYS A 88 -13.05 -14.31 15.59
C CYS A 88 -14.11 -14.67 14.55
N LYS A 89 -13.81 -14.51 13.26
CA LYS A 89 -14.62 -15.10 12.19
C LYS A 89 -14.25 -16.58 12.04
N GLU A 90 -15.08 -17.39 11.37
CA GLU A 90 -14.96 -18.87 11.31
C GLU A 90 -13.59 -19.44 10.85
N TYR A 91 -12.69 -18.58 10.38
CA TYR A 91 -11.39 -18.88 9.77
C TYR A 91 -10.22 -18.12 10.43
N ASP A 92 -10.47 -17.34 11.48
CA ASP A 92 -9.40 -16.67 12.25
C ASP A 92 -8.97 -17.60 13.40
N ASP A 93 -7.65 -17.77 13.59
CA ASP A 93 -7.09 -18.33 14.82
C ASP A 93 -7.47 -17.44 16.02
N ASP A 94 -7.59 -18.00 17.23
CA ASP A 94 -7.84 -17.21 18.45
C ASP A 94 -6.55 -16.58 18.99
N LEU A 95 -5.93 -15.70 18.20
CA LEU A 95 -4.67 -15.06 18.56
C LEU A 95 -4.89 -13.89 19.53
N SER A 96 -4.01 -13.74 20.51
CA SER A 96 -3.89 -12.48 21.25
C SER A 96 -3.41 -11.36 20.32
N LEU A 97 -3.63 -10.10 20.73
CA LEU A 97 -3.13 -8.94 19.98
C LEU A 97 -1.61 -9.04 19.72
N ASN A 98 -0.83 -9.52 20.69
CA ASN A 98 0.62 -9.63 20.54
C ASN A 98 1.01 -10.73 19.53
N GLU A 99 0.32 -11.87 19.55
CA GLU A 99 0.55 -12.95 18.57
C GLU A 99 0.16 -12.50 17.17
N TYR A 100 -0.96 -11.78 17.03
CA TYR A 100 -1.37 -11.19 15.77
C TYR A 100 -0.36 -10.16 15.24
N LEU A 101 0.10 -9.23 16.07
CA LEU A 101 1.12 -8.27 15.69
C LEU A 101 2.46 -8.94 15.33
N LYS A 102 2.80 -10.05 15.98
CA LYS A 102 3.96 -10.87 15.65
C LYS A 102 3.80 -11.54 14.29
N LEU A 103 2.65 -12.14 13.99
CA LEU A 103 2.32 -12.68 12.67
C LEU A 103 2.50 -11.64 11.57
N LEU A 104 1.95 -10.43 11.75
CA LEU A 104 2.12 -9.34 10.79
C LEU A 104 3.60 -8.97 10.61
N LYS A 105 4.34 -8.85 11.71
CA LYS A 105 5.77 -8.54 11.67
C LYS A 105 6.55 -9.57 10.86
N ASP A 106 6.33 -10.86 11.11
CA ASP A 106 7.03 -11.95 10.41
C ASP A 106 6.77 -11.93 8.90
N VAL A 107 5.51 -11.73 8.50
CA VAL A 107 5.14 -11.61 7.06
C VAL A 107 5.73 -10.34 6.43
N PHE A 108 5.74 -9.22 7.16
CA PHE A 108 6.30 -7.97 6.65
C PHE A 108 7.82 -7.98 6.60
N GLU A 109 8.51 -8.76 7.44
CA GLU A 109 9.95 -9.01 7.34
C GLU A 109 10.28 -9.78 6.05
N GLU A 110 9.53 -10.85 5.75
CA GLU A 110 9.68 -11.56 4.48
C GLU A 110 9.33 -10.69 3.27
N THR A 111 8.27 -9.89 3.37
CA THR A 111 7.91 -8.90 2.34
C THR A 111 9.04 -7.91 2.13
N TYR A 112 9.63 -7.39 3.21
CA TYR A 112 10.77 -6.49 3.12
C TYR A 112 11.93 -7.17 2.42
N ARG A 113 12.25 -8.43 2.72
CA ARG A 113 13.32 -9.18 2.07
C ARG A 113 13.13 -9.32 0.55
N VAL A 114 11.93 -9.69 0.10
CA VAL A 114 11.66 -9.97 -1.33
C VAL A 114 11.37 -8.72 -2.16
N LEU A 115 10.98 -7.60 -1.54
CA LEU A 115 10.67 -6.36 -2.26
C LEU A 115 11.94 -5.71 -2.82
N VAL A 116 11.91 -5.24 -4.08
CA VAL A 116 13.03 -4.54 -4.72
C VAL A 116 13.38 -3.23 -3.98
N PRO A 117 14.63 -2.75 -4.11
CA PRO A 117 14.96 -1.36 -3.74
C PRO A 117 14.00 -0.41 -4.43
N GLY A 118 13.42 0.53 -3.69
CA GLY A 118 12.43 1.47 -4.21
C GLY A 118 11.03 0.90 -4.43
N GLY A 119 10.83 -0.41 -4.24
CA GLY A 119 9.53 -1.07 -4.27
C GLY A 119 8.63 -0.57 -3.16
N ARG A 120 7.32 -0.78 -3.32
CA ARG A 120 6.31 -0.29 -2.36
C ARG A 120 5.59 -1.43 -1.68
N ALA A 121 5.20 -1.18 -0.44
CA ALA A 121 4.32 -2.05 0.34
C ALA A 121 3.10 -1.24 0.72
N VAL A 122 1.91 -1.76 0.43
CA VAL A 122 0.64 -1.13 0.76
C VAL A 122 -0.20 -2.09 1.57
N VAL A 123 -0.51 -1.69 2.80
CA VAL A 123 -1.31 -2.49 3.73
C VAL A 123 -2.68 -1.83 3.90
N ASN A 124 -3.72 -2.52 3.47
CA ASN A 124 -5.10 -2.15 3.76
C ASN A 124 -5.48 -2.62 5.16
N ILE A 125 -5.83 -1.69 6.04
CA ILE A 125 -6.16 -2.00 7.43
C ILE A 125 -7.28 -1.12 7.99
N ALA A 126 -8.24 -1.75 8.66
CA ALA A 126 -9.20 -1.12 9.55
C ALA A 126 -8.69 -1.12 11.00
N ASN A 127 -9.03 -0.08 11.76
CA ASN A 127 -8.90 -0.15 13.22
C ASN A 127 -10.01 -1.04 13.79
N LEU A 128 -9.72 -1.71 14.90
CA LEU A 128 -10.60 -2.71 15.48
C LEU A 128 -11.13 -2.28 16.83
N GLY A 129 -12.21 -2.94 17.24
CA GLY A 129 -12.81 -2.72 18.54
C GLY A 129 -13.47 -1.35 18.66
N ARG A 130 -14.09 -1.13 19.81
CA ARG A 130 -14.75 0.12 20.18
C ARG A 130 -14.42 0.45 21.63
N LYS A 131 -14.47 -0.60 22.49
CA LYS A 131 -14.20 -0.56 23.92
C LYS A 131 -13.56 -1.91 24.34
N PRO A 132 -12.23 -2.05 24.29
CA PRO A 132 -11.24 -1.05 23.88
C PRO A 132 -11.23 -0.78 22.36
N TYR A 133 -10.72 0.38 21.96
CA TYR A 133 -10.38 0.69 20.57
C TYR A 133 -8.92 0.31 20.32
N ILE A 134 -8.68 -0.41 19.22
CA ILE A 134 -7.37 -0.92 18.84
C ILE A 134 -6.94 -0.19 17.56
N PRO A 135 -5.99 0.76 17.64
CA PRO A 135 -5.52 1.52 16.49
C PRO A 135 -4.53 0.68 15.67
N LEU A 136 -5.01 -0.36 14.98
CA LEU A 136 -4.16 -1.24 14.17
C LEU A 136 -3.29 -0.49 13.17
N SER A 137 -3.78 0.61 12.58
CA SER A 137 -2.97 1.43 11.68
C SER A 137 -1.70 1.97 12.36
N SER A 138 -1.79 2.35 13.64
CA SER A 138 -0.65 2.82 14.43
C SER A 138 0.33 1.69 14.74
N HIS A 139 -0.16 0.49 15.04
CA HIS A 139 0.70 -0.67 15.27
C HIS A 139 1.43 -1.10 14.01
N VAL A 140 0.75 -1.15 12.85
CA VAL A 140 1.40 -1.47 11.58
C VAL A 140 2.42 -0.41 11.19
N ASN A 141 2.12 0.87 11.35
CA ASN A 141 3.11 1.94 11.12
C ASN A 141 4.39 1.75 11.97
N GLN A 142 4.26 1.31 13.22
CA GLN A 142 5.41 1.00 14.08
C GLN A 142 6.18 -0.23 13.60
N ILE A 143 5.50 -1.34 13.31
CA ILE A 143 6.12 -2.58 12.80
C ILE A 143 6.90 -2.29 11.51
N MET A 144 6.28 -1.62 10.54
CA MET A 144 6.90 -1.31 9.26
C MET A 144 8.15 -0.43 9.45
N LYS A 145 8.09 0.56 10.35
CA LYS A 145 9.23 1.42 10.68
C LYS A 145 10.37 0.64 11.35
N GLU A 146 10.05 -0.28 12.27
CA GLU A 146 11.04 -1.14 12.94
C GLU A 146 11.78 -2.04 11.95
N ILE A 147 11.05 -2.65 11.00
CA ILE A 147 11.63 -3.48 9.94
C ILE A 147 12.55 -2.66 9.03
N GLY A 148 12.25 -1.38 8.85
CA GLY A 148 13.09 -0.44 8.09
C GLY A 148 12.45 0.08 6.81
N PHE A 149 11.13 -0.07 6.66
CA PHE A 149 10.38 0.65 5.64
C PHE A 149 10.39 2.16 5.88
N LEU A 150 10.31 2.90 4.78
CA LEU A 150 10.15 4.36 4.77
C LEU A 150 8.67 4.70 4.57
N MET A 151 8.09 5.47 5.48
CA MET A 151 6.71 5.91 5.39
C MET A 151 6.54 6.92 4.25
N ARG A 152 5.69 6.60 3.28
CA ARG A 152 5.43 7.46 2.11
C ARG A 152 4.14 8.26 2.25
N GLY A 153 3.16 7.73 2.96
CA GLY A 153 1.90 8.42 3.21
C GLY A 153 0.76 7.44 3.49
N GLU A 154 -0.43 8.00 3.65
CA GLU A 154 -1.66 7.25 3.95
C GLU A 154 -2.75 7.70 2.99
N ILE A 155 -3.54 6.74 2.51
CA ILE A 155 -4.75 6.99 1.75
C ILE A 155 -5.93 6.48 2.57
N ILE A 156 -6.97 7.29 2.70
CA ILE A 156 -8.22 6.94 3.36
C ILE A 156 -9.17 6.40 2.30
N TRP A 157 -9.51 5.11 2.39
CA TRP A 157 -10.59 4.55 1.58
C TRP A 157 -11.92 4.77 2.29
N ASP A 158 -12.68 5.75 1.81
CA ASP A 158 -14.04 6.04 2.28
C ASP A 158 -15.06 5.04 1.69
N LYS A 159 -15.55 4.16 2.56
CA LYS A 159 -16.60 3.17 2.29
C LYS A 159 -18.00 3.72 2.54
N SER A 160 -18.17 5.03 2.80
CA SER A 160 -19.46 5.65 3.13
C SER A 160 -20.54 5.40 2.09
N ALA A 161 -20.18 5.18 0.83
CA ALA A 161 -21.12 4.77 -0.22
C ALA A 161 -21.84 3.44 0.08
N SER A 162 -21.25 2.58 0.92
CA SER A 162 -21.78 1.30 1.37
C SER A 162 -22.31 1.33 2.81
N ALA A 163 -22.12 2.45 3.53
CA ALA A 163 -22.60 2.59 4.91
C ALA A 163 -24.11 2.89 4.90
N GLY A 164 -24.92 1.89 5.27
CA GLY A 164 -26.36 2.09 5.50
C GLY A 164 -26.64 3.18 6.55
N SER A 165 -27.87 3.70 6.58
CA SER A 165 -28.34 4.70 7.54
C SER A 165 -28.39 4.22 9.01
N SER A 166 -28.01 2.98 9.29
CA SER A 166 -28.40 2.27 10.51
C SER A 166 -27.30 2.20 11.58
N CYS A 167 -27.72 2.61 12.78
CA CYS A 167 -27.12 2.43 14.11
C CYS A 167 -25.86 3.24 14.42
N ALA A 168 -26.08 4.47 14.89
CA ALA A 168 -25.14 5.11 15.81
C ALA A 168 -25.04 4.23 17.08
N TRP A 169 -23.84 3.78 17.40
CA TRP A 169 -23.58 2.92 18.55
C TRP A 169 -23.15 3.75 19.77
N GLY A 170 -23.31 3.20 20.97
CA GLY A 170 -23.07 3.92 22.21
C GLY A 170 -24.32 4.69 22.68
N SER A 171 -24.11 5.78 23.41
CA SER A 171 -25.22 6.58 23.96
C SER A 171 -25.85 7.43 22.87
N PHE A 172 -27.06 7.07 22.44
CA PHE A 172 -27.80 7.82 21.41
C PHE A 172 -28.16 9.22 21.92
N LYS A 173 -27.76 10.27 21.16
CA LYS A 173 -27.98 11.68 21.52
C LYS A 173 -27.53 12.05 22.94
N SER A 174 -26.47 11.40 23.42
CA SER A 174 -25.91 11.68 24.75
C SER A 174 -24.39 11.71 24.68
N ALA A 175 -23.80 12.69 25.37
CA ALA A 175 -22.36 12.82 25.53
C ALA A 175 -21.75 11.78 26.48
N SER A 176 -22.58 10.95 27.15
CA SER A 176 -22.09 9.95 28.09
C SER A 176 -21.12 8.98 27.44
N ASN A 177 -21.42 8.51 26.22
CA ASN A 177 -20.56 7.55 25.51
C ASN A 177 -20.94 7.33 24.03
N PRO A 178 -20.95 8.36 23.16
CA PRO A 178 -21.19 8.14 21.73
C PRO A 178 -19.99 7.41 21.09
N CYS A 179 -20.24 6.40 20.24
CA CYS A 179 -19.18 5.70 19.51
C CYS A 179 -19.08 6.20 18.07
N LEU A 180 -17.86 6.36 17.58
CA LEU A 180 -17.61 6.65 16.18
C LEU A 180 -18.03 5.47 15.29
N ARG A 181 -18.40 5.80 14.05
CA ARG A 181 -18.69 4.82 13.00
C ARG A 181 -17.48 4.74 12.09
N ASP A 182 -16.83 3.58 12.05
CA ASP A 182 -15.73 3.35 11.12
C ASP A 182 -16.28 3.20 9.71
N ILE A 183 -16.24 4.28 8.94
CA ILE A 183 -16.72 4.35 7.56
C ILE A 183 -15.57 4.28 6.55
N HIS A 184 -14.36 4.05 7.02
CA HIS A 184 -13.16 4.03 6.19
C HIS A 184 -12.17 2.95 6.61
N GLU A 185 -11.23 2.68 5.71
CA GLU A 185 -10.03 1.89 5.97
C GLU A 185 -8.79 2.72 5.58
N TYR A 186 -7.64 2.35 6.13
CA TYR A 186 -6.36 2.97 5.83
C TYR A 186 -5.61 2.12 4.81
N LEU A 187 -5.09 2.76 3.77
CA LEU A 187 -4.05 2.21 2.91
C LEU A 187 -2.75 2.87 3.32
N LEU A 188 -1.96 2.14 4.11
CA LEU A 188 -0.66 2.61 4.58
C LEU A 188 0.38 2.32 3.51
N VAL A 189 1.05 3.37 3.01
CA VAL A 189 1.98 3.27 1.87
C VAL A 189 3.42 3.42 2.35
N PHE A 190 4.24 2.44 2.04
CA PHE A 190 5.65 2.38 2.43
C PHE A 190 6.56 2.16 1.22
N SER A 191 7.83 2.55 1.34
CA SER A 191 8.88 2.28 0.36
C SER A 191 10.07 1.60 1.01
N LYS A 192 10.77 0.72 0.28
CA LYS A 192 11.98 0.06 0.77
C LYS A 192 13.23 0.76 0.26
N GLY A 193 14.10 1.20 1.17
CA GLY A 193 15.42 1.75 0.83
C GLY A 193 15.40 3.16 0.26
N ASP A 194 14.68 3.39 -0.84
CA ASP A 194 14.53 4.70 -1.48
C ASP A 194 13.03 4.94 -1.78
N TYR A 195 12.62 6.20 -1.86
CA TYR A 195 11.29 6.56 -2.34
C TYR A 195 11.16 6.37 -3.86
N LYS A 196 12.24 6.50 -4.63
CA LYS A 196 12.26 6.24 -6.08
C LYS A 196 12.35 4.74 -6.34
N LEU A 197 11.69 4.28 -7.41
CA LEU A 197 11.88 2.92 -7.92
C LEU A 197 12.98 2.99 -8.98
N PRO A 198 14.22 2.60 -8.63
CA PRO A 198 15.34 2.67 -9.55
C PRO A 198 15.10 1.74 -10.74
N ARG A 199 15.56 2.19 -11.91
CA ARG A 199 15.59 1.43 -13.15
C ARG A 199 16.92 1.69 -13.82
N THR A 200 17.51 0.64 -14.39
CA THR A 200 18.64 0.73 -15.30
C THR A 200 18.26 1.57 -16.53
N LYS A 201 19.26 2.02 -17.29
CA LYS A 201 19.00 2.80 -18.50
C LYS A 201 18.13 2.03 -19.50
N PHE A 202 18.43 0.75 -19.71
CA PHE A 202 17.68 -0.14 -20.58
C PHE A 202 16.22 -0.30 -20.12
N GLU A 203 16.00 -0.59 -18.84
CA GLU A 203 14.64 -0.71 -18.31
C GLU A 203 13.84 0.59 -18.44
N LYS A 204 14.47 1.77 -18.38
CA LYS A 204 13.77 3.05 -18.60
C LYS A 204 13.30 3.23 -20.03
N GLU A 205 14.03 2.68 -21.00
CA GLU A 205 13.70 2.76 -22.43
C GLU A 205 12.54 1.82 -22.78
N GLU A 206 12.48 0.64 -22.14
CA GLU A 206 11.38 -0.34 -22.33
C GLU A 206 10.18 -0.12 -21.39
N ARG A 207 10.32 0.78 -20.41
CA ARG A 207 9.28 1.03 -19.41
C ARG A 207 8.00 1.55 -20.04
N ILE A 208 6.87 0.97 -19.65
CA ILE A 208 5.55 1.44 -20.04
C ILE A 208 4.80 1.89 -18.79
N ASP A 209 4.52 3.19 -18.72
CA ASP A 209 3.59 3.81 -17.79
C ASP A 209 2.17 3.65 -18.37
N THR A 210 1.27 3.00 -17.64
CA THR A 210 -0.10 2.67 -18.10
C THR A 210 -1.17 3.60 -17.55
N ILE A 211 -0.85 4.39 -16.53
CA ILE A 211 -1.83 5.26 -15.88
C ILE A 211 -2.16 6.48 -16.75
N GLU A 212 -3.45 6.74 -16.92
CA GLU A 212 -3.93 7.91 -17.66
C GLU A 212 -3.75 9.20 -16.85
N SER A 213 -3.55 10.33 -17.53
CA SER A 213 -3.29 11.62 -16.85
C SER A 213 -4.41 12.03 -15.87
N LYS A 214 -5.67 11.79 -16.24
CA LYS A 214 -6.82 12.07 -15.38
C LYS A 214 -6.87 11.15 -14.17
N GLU A 215 -6.57 9.86 -14.37
CA GLU A 215 -6.49 8.87 -13.29
C GLU A 215 -5.35 9.20 -12.34
N PHE A 216 -4.19 9.62 -12.85
CA PHE A 216 -3.06 10.04 -12.03
C PHE A 216 -3.43 11.17 -11.06
N VAL A 217 -4.08 12.22 -11.55
CA VAL A 217 -4.54 13.34 -10.70
C VAL A 217 -5.58 12.88 -9.67
N GLU A 218 -6.45 11.94 -10.04
CA GLU A 218 -7.46 11.42 -9.11
C GLU A 218 -6.86 10.49 -8.05
N PHE A 219 -6.01 9.55 -8.44
CA PHE A 219 -5.47 8.53 -7.54
C PHE A 219 -4.40 9.10 -6.60
N THR A 220 -3.78 10.22 -6.96
CA THR A 220 -2.84 10.93 -6.07
C THR A 220 -3.53 11.71 -4.93
N LYS A 221 -4.86 11.76 -4.89
CA LYS A 221 -5.60 12.27 -3.72
C LYS A 221 -5.52 11.28 -2.56
N SER A 222 -5.44 11.80 -1.34
CA SER A 222 -5.36 11.01 -0.11
C SER A 222 -6.71 10.45 0.37
N ILE A 223 -7.82 10.74 -0.32
CA ILE A 223 -9.15 10.20 0.01
C ILE A 223 -9.72 9.56 -1.25
N TRP A 224 -10.00 8.27 -1.19
CA TRP A 224 -10.62 7.51 -2.27
C TRP A 224 -12.02 7.08 -1.87
N ARG A 225 -13.01 7.36 -2.73
CA ARG A 225 -14.40 7.03 -2.46
C ARG A 225 -14.95 6.08 -3.50
N PHE A 226 -15.20 4.84 -3.10
CA PHE A 226 -15.87 3.82 -3.90
C PHE A 226 -16.44 2.71 -2.98
N PRO A 227 -17.51 2.02 -3.40
CA PRO A 227 -18.21 1.06 -2.54
C PRO A 227 -17.42 -0.24 -2.32
N THR A 228 -17.78 -0.96 -1.26
CA THR A 228 -17.31 -2.34 -1.00
C THR A 228 -17.95 -3.33 -1.98
N VAL A 229 -17.36 -4.52 -2.10
CA VAL A 229 -17.95 -5.65 -2.81
C VAL A 229 -18.74 -6.56 -1.85
N SER A 230 -19.70 -7.32 -2.39
CA SER A 230 -20.51 -8.24 -1.59
C SER A 230 -19.72 -9.51 -1.24
N ALA A 231 -19.50 -9.75 0.04
CA ALA A 231 -18.85 -10.97 0.55
C ALA A 231 -19.51 -12.25 0.03
N LYS A 232 -20.85 -12.33 0.11
CA LYS A 232 -21.64 -13.46 -0.40
C LYS A 232 -21.43 -13.73 -1.89
N ARG A 233 -21.35 -12.67 -2.71
CA ARG A 233 -21.14 -12.80 -4.17
C ARG A 233 -19.75 -13.34 -4.49
N ILE A 234 -18.76 -12.92 -3.72
CA ILE A 234 -17.37 -13.33 -3.93
C ILE A 234 -17.09 -14.71 -3.34
N GLY A 235 -17.86 -15.16 -2.34
CA GLY A 235 -17.56 -16.38 -1.59
C GLY A 235 -16.40 -16.18 -0.61
N HIS A 236 -16.07 -14.93 -0.29
CA HIS A 236 -15.06 -14.59 0.69
C HIS A 236 -15.67 -13.64 1.72
N PRO A 237 -15.34 -13.78 3.01
CA PRO A 237 -16.00 -13.07 4.11
C PRO A 237 -15.57 -11.60 4.27
N ALA A 238 -14.40 -11.21 3.75
CA ALA A 238 -13.91 -9.83 3.80
C ALA A 238 -13.13 -9.37 2.53
N PRO A 239 -13.71 -9.47 1.31
CA PRO A 239 -13.02 -9.08 0.10
C PRO A 239 -13.00 -7.55 -0.08
N PHE A 240 -11.84 -7.00 -0.42
CA PHE A 240 -11.76 -5.64 -0.96
C PHE A 240 -12.06 -5.64 -2.48
N PRO A 241 -12.62 -4.54 -3.01
CA PRO A 241 -12.91 -4.41 -4.44
C PRO A 241 -11.64 -4.37 -5.28
N VAL A 242 -11.66 -4.94 -6.49
CA VAL A 242 -10.55 -4.94 -7.46
C VAL A 242 -10.06 -3.53 -7.81
N GLU A 243 -10.93 -2.52 -7.73
CA GLU A 243 -10.56 -1.12 -7.97
C GLU A 243 -9.46 -0.63 -7.01
N LEU A 244 -9.45 -1.10 -5.76
CA LEU A 244 -8.46 -0.70 -4.76
C LEU A 244 -7.03 -1.09 -5.16
N PRO A 245 -6.70 -2.38 -5.39
CA PRO A 245 -5.37 -2.76 -5.86
C PRO A 245 -5.08 -2.21 -7.24
N ARG A 246 -6.07 -2.05 -8.15
CA ARG A 246 -5.84 -1.46 -9.47
C ARG A 246 -5.23 -0.07 -9.37
N ARG A 247 -5.82 0.83 -8.56
CA ARG A 247 -5.28 2.19 -8.36
C ARG A 247 -3.84 2.16 -7.84
N LEU A 248 -3.54 1.27 -6.89
CA LEU A 248 -2.21 1.12 -6.32
C LEU A 248 -1.21 0.59 -7.35
N ILE A 249 -1.60 -0.39 -8.17
CA ILE A 249 -0.78 -0.96 -9.25
C ILE A 249 -0.44 0.11 -10.28
N GLU A 250 -1.43 0.90 -10.71
CA GLU A 250 -1.24 1.99 -11.67
C GLU A 250 -0.32 3.10 -11.12
N LEU A 251 -0.39 3.40 -9.82
CA LEU A 251 0.45 4.43 -9.19
C LEU A 251 1.89 3.99 -8.91
N TYR A 252 2.09 2.71 -8.55
CA TYR A 252 3.31 2.28 -7.87
C TYR A 252 4.11 1.20 -8.59
N SER A 253 3.67 0.76 -9.76
CA SER A 253 4.36 -0.23 -10.60
C SER A 253 4.29 0.12 -12.08
N PHE A 254 5.18 -0.45 -12.89
CA PHE A 254 5.14 -0.38 -14.35
C PHE A 254 4.54 -1.65 -14.96
N LYS A 255 4.12 -1.59 -16.22
CA LYS A 255 3.68 -2.79 -16.95
C LYS A 255 4.72 -3.90 -16.87
N GLY A 256 4.28 -5.14 -16.64
CA GLY A 256 5.14 -6.31 -16.48
C GLY A 256 5.76 -6.50 -15.09
N ASP A 257 5.66 -5.52 -14.19
CA ASP A 257 6.13 -5.67 -12.81
C ASP A 257 5.38 -6.78 -12.06
N VAL A 258 6.03 -7.34 -11.04
CA VAL A 258 5.50 -8.42 -10.22
C VAL A 258 4.87 -7.88 -8.94
N ILE A 259 3.59 -8.18 -8.75
CA ILE A 259 2.79 -7.80 -7.58
C ILE A 259 2.68 -8.97 -6.62
N LEU A 260 3.04 -8.77 -5.36
CA LEU A 260 2.90 -9.74 -4.28
C LEU A 260 1.63 -9.45 -3.47
N ASP A 261 0.85 -10.49 -3.17
CA ASP A 261 -0.15 -10.46 -2.11
C ASP A 261 0.10 -11.64 -1.14
N PRO A 262 0.65 -11.40 0.07
CA PRO A 262 0.91 -12.43 1.07
C PRO A 262 -0.36 -12.90 1.81
N PHE A 263 -1.52 -12.30 1.57
CA PHE A 263 -2.81 -12.72 2.10
C PHE A 263 -3.86 -12.65 0.98
N VAL A 264 -3.64 -13.46 -0.06
CA VAL A 264 -4.34 -13.30 -1.34
C VAL A 264 -5.86 -13.49 -1.23
N GLY A 265 -6.32 -14.32 -0.30
CA GLY A 265 -7.73 -14.62 -0.04
C GLY A 265 -8.47 -14.92 -1.34
N SER A 266 -9.42 -14.05 -1.69
CA SER A 266 -10.22 -14.20 -2.91
C SER A 266 -9.52 -13.82 -4.24
N GLY A 267 -8.27 -13.36 -4.23
CA GLY A 267 -7.51 -13.04 -5.45
C GLY A 267 -7.76 -11.66 -6.07
N SER A 268 -8.36 -10.71 -5.35
CA SER A 268 -8.64 -9.37 -5.88
C SER A 268 -7.38 -8.63 -6.38
N THR A 269 -6.24 -8.76 -5.69
CA THR A 269 -4.95 -8.19 -6.12
C THR A 269 -4.44 -8.83 -7.40
N CYS A 270 -4.50 -10.16 -7.51
CA CYS A 270 -4.07 -10.91 -8.69
C CYS A 270 -4.92 -10.56 -9.93
N ILE A 271 -6.23 -10.44 -9.76
CA ILE A 271 -7.15 -10.00 -10.82
C ILE A 271 -6.80 -8.59 -11.30
N ALA A 272 -6.56 -7.66 -10.37
CA ALA A 272 -6.15 -6.30 -10.73
C ALA A 272 -4.80 -6.27 -11.46
N ALA A 273 -3.83 -7.08 -11.02
CA ALA A 273 -2.54 -7.19 -11.67
C ALA A 273 -2.68 -7.67 -13.11
N LEU A 274 -3.47 -8.72 -13.36
CA LEU A 274 -3.73 -9.21 -14.72
C LEU A 274 -4.39 -8.16 -15.61
N ASN A 275 -5.45 -7.52 -15.12
CA ASN A 275 -6.18 -6.49 -15.88
C ASN A 275 -5.31 -5.27 -16.20
N SER A 276 -4.33 -4.97 -15.35
CA SER A 276 -3.34 -3.90 -15.56
C SER A 276 -2.05 -4.40 -16.22
N GLU A 277 -2.02 -5.59 -16.82
CA GLU A 277 -0.85 -6.14 -17.52
C GLU A 277 0.43 -6.25 -16.65
N ARG A 278 0.26 -6.47 -15.34
CA ARG A 278 1.32 -6.86 -14.41
C ARG A 278 1.33 -8.37 -14.22
N LYS A 279 2.42 -8.87 -13.64
CA LYS A 279 2.50 -10.25 -13.14
C LYS A 279 2.12 -10.27 -11.66
N TYR A 280 1.74 -11.42 -11.14
CA TYR A 280 1.46 -11.56 -9.71
C TYR A 280 2.07 -12.82 -9.11
N ILE A 281 2.18 -12.80 -7.80
CA ILE A 281 2.27 -13.99 -6.95
C ILE A 281 1.39 -13.78 -5.73
N GLY A 282 0.46 -14.71 -5.49
CA GLY A 282 -0.46 -14.68 -4.36
C GLY A 282 -0.18 -15.84 -3.42
N ILE A 283 -0.16 -15.58 -2.11
CA ILE A 283 0.05 -16.60 -1.09
C ILE A 283 -1.14 -16.60 -0.14
N ASP A 284 -1.68 -17.78 0.14
CA ASP A 284 -2.63 -17.99 1.23
C ASP A 284 -2.30 -19.28 1.96
N ILE A 285 -2.61 -19.35 3.25
CA ILE A 285 -2.50 -20.59 4.01
C ILE A 285 -3.70 -21.50 3.78
N ASP A 286 -4.84 -20.93 3.36
CA ASP A 286 -6.08 -21.65 3.13
C ASP A 286 -6.19 -22.11 1.66
N GLN A 287 -6.26 -23.43 1.48
CA GLN A 287 -6.37 -24.06 0.17
C GLN A 287 -7.71 -23.75 -0.52
N GLU A 288 -8.80 -23.57 0.22
CA GLU A 288 -10.10 -23.20 -0.33
C GLU A 288 -10.06 -21.77 -0.89
N TYR A 289 -9.41 -20.83 -0.21
CA TYR A 289 -9.19 -19.48 -0.72
C TYR A 289 -8.27 -19.46 -1.93
N CYS A 290 -7.20 -20.26 -1.93
CA CYS A 290 -6.36 -20.44 -3.11
C CYS A 290 -7.19 -20.92 -4.32
N ASN A 291 -8.02 -21.94 -4.13
CA ASN A 291 -8.89 -22.48 -5.18
C ASN A 291 -9.92 -21.44 -5.65
N LEU A 292 -10.51 -20.68 -4.73
CA LEU A 292 -11.44 -19.60 -5.06
C LEU A 292 -10.78 -18.52 -5.93
N ALA A 293 -9.58 -18.09 -5.55
CA ALA A 293 -8.82 -17.10 -6.30
C ALA A 293 -8.47 -17.59 -7.72
N GLU A 294 -7.95 -18.82 -7.85
CA GLU A 294 -7.67 -19.46 -9.14
C GLU A 294 -8.93 -19.55 -10.02
N ASN A 295 -10.06 -19.99 -9.44
CA ASN A 295 -11.33 -20.05 -10.16
C ASN A 295 -11.76 -18.68 -10.69
N ARG A 296 -11.69 -17.63 -9.86
CA ARG A 296 -12.04 -16.26 -10.28
C ARG A 296 -11.12 -15.74 -11.38
N ILE A 297 -9.83 -16.07 -11.33
CA ILE A 297 -8.85 -15.68 -12.35
C ILE A 297 -9.11 -16.42 -13.67
N SER A 298 -9.42 -17.72 -13.61
CA SER A 298 -9.70 -18.53 -14.82
C SER A 298 -10.88 -17.99 -15.64
N LEU A 299 -11.90 -17.43 -14.97
CA LEU A 299 -13.06 -16.84 -15.63
C LEU A 299 -12.72 -15.58 -16.44
N LEU A 300 -11.62 -14.89 -16.15
CA LEU A 300 -11.14 -13.73 -16.93
C LEU A 300 -10.44 -14.15 -18.22
N ASN A 301 -9.74 -15.28 -18.21
CA ASN A 301 -9.02 -15.77 -19.39
C ASN A 301 -9.93 -16.42 -20.44
N ASN A 302 -11.17 -16.77 -20.04
CA ASN A 302 -12.16 -17.43 -20.88
C ASN A 302 -13.22 -16.47 -21.45
N GLY A 303 -13.09 -15.16 -21.22
CA GLY A 303 -13.99 -14.11 -21.73
C GLY A 303 -13.27 -13.15 -22.65
#